data_AF-A0A963HAN7-F1
#
_entry.id   AF-A0A963HAN7-F1
#
_cell.length_a   1.000
_cell.length_b   1.000
_cell.length_c   1.000
_cell.angle_alpha   90.00
_cell.angle_beta   90.00
_cell.angle_gamma   90.00
#
_symmetry.space_group_name_H-M   'P 1'
#
loop_
_entity.id
_entity.type
_entity.pdbx_description
1 polymer ?
#
loop_
_entity_poly.entity_id
_entity_poly.type
_entity_poly.pdbx_seq_one_letter_code
_entity_poly.pdbx_strand_id
1 'polypeptide(L)' 'MHWLRDRGSLTARIQARGRFSVRVLRQRLCLPTSDEAQLLGMKAKAFAWVREVVLLCADQRVVFA' A
#
# COMPACT_ATOMS: atom_id res chain seq x y z
N MET A 1 -2.37 18.23 -8.18
CA MET A 1 -2.53 17.75 -6.78
C MET A 1 -3.78 16.90 -6.53
N HIS A 2 -4.66 16.69 -7.53
CA HIS A 2 -5.94 15.98 -7.36
C HIS A 2 -5.80 14.52 -6.88
N TRP A 3 -4.73 13.84 -7.27
CA TRP A 3 -4.59 12.39 -7.09
C TRP A 3 -4.53 11.91 -5.63
N LEU A 4 -4.00 12.73 -4.71
CA LEU A 4 -3.79 12.35 -3.31
C LEU A 4 -5.07 12.51 -2.47
N ARG A 5 -6.00 13.37 -2.92
CA ARG A 5 -7.30 13.62 -2.26
C ARG A 5 -8.45 12.92 -2.95
N ASP A 6 -8.18 12.29 -4.09
CA ASP A 6 -9.14 11.50 -4.84
C ASP A 6 -9.55 10.28 -4.00
N ARG A 7 -10.86 10.06 -3.84
CA ARG A 7 -11.39 8.91 -3.09
C ARG A 7 -11.45 7.64 -3.94
N GLY A 8 -11.12 7.72 -5.22
CA GLY A 8 -11.07 6.57 -6.13
C GLY A 8 -9.86 5.66 -5.88
N SER A 9 -9.98 4.39 -6.29
CA SER A 9 -8.91 3.40 -6.16
C SER A 9 -7.66 3.81 -6.95
N LEU A 10 -6.52 3.90 -6.25
CA LEU A 10 -5.22 4.17 -6.87
C LEU A 10 -4.88 3.07 -7.90
N THR A 11 -5.21 1.81 -7.60
CA THR A 11 -5.04 0.67 -8.52
C THR A 11 -5.79 0.88 -9.83
N ALA A 12 -7.08 1.23 -9.76
CA ALA A 12 -7.90 1.46 -10.95
C ALA A 12 -7.34 2.59 -11.83
N ARG A 13 -6.83 3.65 -11.19
CA ARG A 13 -6.20 4.77 -11.89
C ARG A 13 -4.88 4.40 -12.57
N ILE A 14 -4.10 3.50 -11.97
CA ILE A 14 -2.87 3.00 -12.60
C ILE A 14 -3.23 2.07 -13.78
N GLN A 15 -4.21 1.18 -13.60
CA GLN A 15 -4.70 0.28 -14.65
C GLN A 15 -5.23 1.03 -15.88
N ALA A 16 -5.91 2.16 -15.69
CA ALA A 16 -6.38 3.02 -16.78
C ALA A 16 -5.23 3.62 -17.63
N ARG A 17 -3.98 3.55 -17.16
CA ARG A 17 -2.80 4.10 -17.84
C ARG A 17 -1.90 3.03 -18.45
N GLY A 18 -2.09 1.75 -18.10
CA GLY A 18 -1.28 0.66 -18.64
C GLY A 18 -1.31 -0.61 -17.80
N ARG A 19 -0.48 -1.59 -18.18
CA ARG A 19 -0.37 -2.87 -17.46
C ARG A 19 0.05 -2.63 -16.01
N PHE A 20 -0.83 -3.01 -15.09
CA PHE A 20 -0.58 -2.91 -13.65
C PHE A 20 0.03 -4.20 -13.10
N SER A 21 1.03 -4.05 -12.24
CA SER A 21 1.53 -5.15 -11.42
C SER A 21 1.98 -4.65 -10.04
N VAL A 22 2.00 -5.56 -9.07
CA VAL A 22 2.49 -5.29 -7.72
C VAL A 22 3.74 -6.12 -7.51
N ARG A 23 4.82 -5.49 -7.03
CA ARG A 23 6.01 -6.19 -6.57
C ARG A 23 6.18 -5.99 -5.07
N VAL A 24 6.18 -7.11 -4.33
CA VAL A 24 6.48 -7.12 -2.91
C VAL A 24 7.98 -6.90 -2.71
N LEU A 25 8.32 -5.90 -1.91
CA LEU A 25 9.70 -5.63 -1.50
C LEU A 25 10.01 -6.29 -0.17
N ARG A 26 9.08 -6.23 0.77
CA ARG A 26 9.21 -6.84 2.08
C ARG A 26 7.85 -7.32 2.57
N GLN A 27 7.85 -8.44 3.28
CA GLN A 27 6.65 -8.99 3.88
C GLN A 27 7.02 -9.69 5.17
N ARG A 28 6.39 -9.29 6.29
CA ARG A 28 6.71 -9.82 7.62
C ARG A 28 5.53 -9.72 8.56
N LEU A 29 5.52 -10.60 9.55
CA LEU A 29 4.73 -10.42 10.75
C LEU A 29 5.52 -9.49 11.70
N CYS A 30 5.01 -8.30 12.00
CA CYS A 30 5.66 -7.39 12.94
C CYS A 30 4.64 -6.63 13.78
N LEU A 31 5.11 -6.00 14.85
CA LEU A 31 4.30 -5.03 15.57
C LEU A 31 4.12 -3.80 14.65
N PRO A 32 2.88 -3.41 14.32
CA PRO A 32 2.62 -2.16 13.61
C PRO A 32 3.00 -0.95 14.48
N THR A 33 3.14 0.21 13.85
CA THR A 33 3.33 1.47 14.60
C THR A 33 2.11 1.76 15.48
N SER A 34 2.28 2.62 16.49
CA SER A 34 1.17 3.00 17.37
C SER A 34 -0.01 3.60 16.60
N ASP A 35 0.26 4.44 15.61
CA ASP A 35 -0.77 5.08 14.78
C ASP A 35 -1.52 4.06 13.92
N GLU A 36 -0.80 3.13 13.28
CA GLU A 36 -1.42 2.05 12.49
C GLU A 36 -2.26 1.12 13.37
N ALA A 37 -1.74 0.74 14.55
CA ALA A 37 -2.47 -0.10 15.50
C ALA A 37 -3.77 0.56 15.96
N GLN A 38 -3.70 1.86 16.30
CA GLN A 38 -4.86 2.64 16.71
C GLN A 38 -5.87 2.76 15.57
N LEU A 39 -5.42 3.12 14.36
CA LEU A 39 -6.28 3.29 13.20
C LEU A 39 -7.00 2.00 12.80
N LEU A 40 -6.32 0.86 12.93
CA LEU A 40 -6.86 -0.47 12.62
C LEU A 40 -7.65 -1.10 13.79
N GLY A 41 -7.78 -0.41 14.93
CA GLY A 41 -8.47 -0.93 16.12
C GLY A 41 -7.80 -2.18 16.71
N MET A 42 -6.48 -2.32 16.53
CA MET A 42 -5.73 -3.48 16.98
C MET A 42 -5.49 -3.42 18.49
N LYS A 43 -5.47 -4.59 19.14
CA LYS A 43 -5.05 -4.71 20.54
C LYS A 43 -3.59 -4.32 20.69
N ALA A 44 -3.23 -3.75 21.85
CA ALA A 44 -1.85 -3.46 22.17
C ALA A 44 -0.97 -4.73 22.03
N LYS A 45 0.20 -4.57 21.39
CA LYS A 45 1.17 -5.66 21.13
C LYS A 45 0.65 -6.79 20.22
N ALA A 46 -0.43 -6.58 19.47
CA ALA A 46 -0.85 -7.52 18.43
C ALA A 46 0.06 -7.39 17.20
N PHE A 47 0.46 -8.53 16.64
CA PHE A 47 1.22 -8.56 15.40
C PHE A 47 0.31 -8.36 14.18
N ALA A 48 0.81 -7.60 13.21
CA ALA A 48 0.18 -7.39 11.91
C ALA A 48 1.05 -7.99 10.81
N TRP A 49 0.40 -8.48 9.74
CA TRP A 49 1.09 -8.85 8.52
C TRP A 49 1.33 -7.60 7.67
N VAL A 50 2.56 -7.08 7.69
CA VAL A 50 2.93 -5.85 7.01
C VAL A 50 3.66 -6.16 5.71
N ARG A 51 3.27 -5.48 4.64
CA ARG A 51 3.86 -5.61 3.30
C ARG A 51 4.26 -4.25 2.77
N GLU A 52 5.52 -4.13 2.37
CA GLU A 52 6.04 -3.00 1.62
C GLU A 52 6.04 -3.40 0.14
N VAL A 53 5.40 -2.62 -0.70
CA VAL A 53 5.18 -2.93 -2.11
C VAL A 53 5.53 -1.76 -3.02
N VAL A 54 5.85 -2.09 -4.26
CA VAL A 54 5.88 -1.12 -5.36
C VAL A 54 4.80 -1.47 -6.36
N LEU A 55 4.02 -0.45 -6.73
CA LEU A 55 3.07 -0.53 -7.83
C LEU A 55 3.80 -0.17 -9.12
N LEU A 56 3.62 -0.98 -10.16
CA LEU A 56 4.19 -0.75 -11.48
C LEU A 56 3.10 -0.47 -12.51
N CYS A 57 3.43 0.38 -13.47
CA CYS A 57 2.64 0.66 -14.66
C CYS A 57 3.55 0.49 -15.87
N ALA A 58 3.23 -0.44 -16.77
CA ALA A 58 4.09 -0.76 -17.92
C ALA A 58 5.56 -0.97 -17.50
N ASP A 59 5.76 -1.76 -16.43
CA ASP A 59 7.06 -2.10 -15.82
C ASP A 59 7.84 -0.92 -15.20
N GLN A 60 7.29 0.29 -15.23
CA GLN A 60 7.83 1.44 -14.51
C GLN A 60 7.26 1.52 -13.08
N ARG A 61 8.11 1.75 -12.09
CA ARG A 61 7.71 1.97 -10.69
C ARG A 61 7.00 3.32 -10.56
N VAL A 62 5.78 3.34 -10.04
CA VAL A 62 4.99 4.58 -9.94
C VAL A 62 4.57 4.95 -8.52
N VAL A 63 4.46 3.98 -7.61
CA VAL A 63 4.08 4.21 -6.21
C VAL A 63 4.81 3.22 -5.30
N PHE A 64 5.24 3.69 -4.13
CA PHE A 64 5.65 2.88 -2.99
C PHE A 64 4.57 2.95 -1.92
N ALA A 65 4.22 1.82 -1.32
CA ALA A 65 3.16 1.71 -0.32
C ALA A 65 3.47 0.62 0.71
#